data_AF-A0A931FDK1-F1
#
_entry.id   AF-A0A931FDK1-F1
#
_cell.length_a   1.000
_cell.length_b   1.000
_cell.length_c   1.000
_cell.angle_alpha   90.00
_cell.angle_beta   90.00
_cell.angle_gamma   90.00
#
_symmetry.space_group_name_H-M   'P 1'
#
loop_
_entity.id
_entity.type
_entity.pdbx_description
1 polymer ?
#
loop_
_entity_poly.entity_id
_entity_poly.type
_entity_poly.pdbx_seq_one_letter_code
_entity_poly.pdbx_strand_id
1 'polypeptide(L)'
;MPHALWTGRSATPHEAAADLGGALARELGLDRAPDVRVLPADTTGSPAGSLLPPRERYSGMPAPTDAYLYVDAARPRPFELRAALLRGRTLRGRTLGLGSLLYAVPLHAKVATQVALTGGGAAGPQRFAGDPTAAARLNADADLATRARAVASTRAGTDARHTWEVDGLLAVEPAPSGAVLLARTLYRATSPRWDPRAVAVLDLAARIETLLAP
;
A
#
# COMPACT_ATOMS: atom_id res chain seq x y z
N MET A 1 -13.56 -4.30 27.81
CA MET A 1 -13.24 -5.32 26.77
C MET A 1 -12.79 -4.59 25.53
N PRO A 2 -11.70 -5.00 24.85
CA PRO A 2 -11.20 -4.22 23.72
C PRO A 2 -12.17 -4.35 22.55
N HIS A 3 -12.69 -3.21 22.10
CA HIS A 3 -13.48 -3.09 20.88
C HIS A 3 -12.60 -3.45 19.68
N ALA A 4 -13.14 -4.06 18.63
CA ALA A 4 -12.37 -4.33 17.42
C ALA A 4 -11.78 -3.01 16.92
N LEU A 5 -10.45 -2.94 16.82
CA LEU A 5 -9.71 -1.81 16.24
C LEU A 5 -9.87 -1.74 14.71
N TRP A 6 -10.73 -2.60 14.16
CA TRP A 6 -10.84 -2.90 12.75
C TRP A 6 -12.22 -2.46 12.29
N THR A 7 -12.30 -1.46 11.40
CA THR A 7 -13.57 -1.03 10.78
C THR A 7 -14.01 -2.01 9.68
N GLY A 8 -13.91 -3.29 9.97
CA GLY A 8 -14.24 -4.39 9.10
C GLY A 8 -15.68 -4.83 9.29
N ARG A 9 -16.46 -4.94 8.21
CA ARG A 9 -17.83 -5.47 8.25
C ARG A 9 -17.96 -6.87 7.66
N SER A 10 -16.93 -7.35 6.98
CA SER A 10 -16.96 -8.61 6.25
C SER A 10 -16.77 -9.77 7.23
N ALA A 11 -17.66 -10.76 7.14
CA ALA A 11 -17.60 -11.97 7.93
C ALA A 11 -16.62 -12.99 7.32
N THR A 12 -16.34 -12.88 6.02
CA THR A 12 -15.47 -13.80 5.28
C THR A 12 -14.45 -13.09 4.38
N PRO A 13 -13.32 -13.74 4.03
CA PRO A 13 -12.35 -13.19 3.07
C PRO A 13 -12.93 -12.92 1.68
N HIS A 14 -13.96 -13.66 1.25
CA HIS A 14 -14.60 -13.45 -0.05
C HIS A 14 -15.50 -12.22 -0.07
N GLU A 15 -16.27 -11.98 1.00
CA GLU A 15 -17.01 -10.72 1.17
C GLU A 15 -16.04 -9.54 1.23
N ALA A 16 -14.94 -9.69 1.96
CA ALA A 16 -13.86 -8.72 2.00
C ALA A 16 -13.28 -8.45 0.61
N ALA A 17 -13.05 -9.48 -0.22
CA ALA A 17 -12.58 -9.30 -1.58
C ALA A 17 -13.55 -8.45 -2.43
N ALA A 18 -14.85 -8.73 -2.34
CA ALA A 18 -15.88 -7.95 -3.03
C ALA A 18 -15.97 -6.51 -2.52
N ASP A 19 -15.88 -6.29 -1.20
CA ASP A 19 -15.89 -4.98 -0.57
C ASP A 19 -14.69 -4.12 -1.03
N LEU A 20 -13.48 -4.72 -1.10
CA LEU A 20 -12.29 -4.06 -1.62
C LEU A 20 -12.44 -3.70 -3.10
N GLY A 21 -12.90 -4.65 -3.93
CA GLY A 21 -13.15 -4.42 -5.35
C GLY A 21 -14.14 -3.27 -5.56
N GLY A 22 -15.25 -3.25 -4.82
CA GLY A 22 -16.22 -2.16 -4.87
C GLY A 22 -15.68 -0.82 -4.35
N ALA A 23 -14.81 -0.84 -3.34
CA ALA A 23 -14.13 0.36 -2.86
C ALA A 23 -13.19 0.94 -3.93
N LEU A 24 -12.36 0.10 -4.55
CA LEU A 24 -11.47 0.49 -5.64
C LEU A 24 -12.25 1.01 -6.86
N ALA A 25 -13.34 0.33 -7.25
CA ALA A 25 -14.18 0.77 -8.36
C ALA A 25 -14.69 2.20 -8.16
N ARG A 26 -15.23 2.48 -6.96
CA ARG A 26 -15.75 3.80 -6.61
C ARG A 26 -14.65 4.85 -6.53
N GLU A 27 -13.53 4.52 -5.90
CA GLU A 27 -12.41 5.46 -5.72
C GLU A 27 -11.79 5.85 -7.08
N LEU A 28 -11.60 4.87 -7.96
CA LEU A 28 -10.95 5.03 -9.26
C LEU A 28 -11.92 5.42 -10.39
N GLY A 29 -13.22 5.55 -10.09
CA GLY A 29 -14.24 5.85 -11.10
C GLY A 29 -14.37 4.77 -12.19
N LEU A 30 -14.23 3.49 -11.84
CA LEU A 30 -14.31 2.37 -12.77
C LEU A 30 -15.75 1.89 -12.94
N ASP A 31 -16.14 1.58 -14.18
CA ASP A 31 -17.45 1.00 -14.51
C ASP A 31 -17.64 -0.40 -13.91
N ARG A 32 -16.54 -1.11 -13.63
CA ARG A 32 -16.53 -2.45 -13.04
C ARG A 32 -15.43 -2.55 -11.99
N ALA A 33 -15.73 -3.26 -10.90
CA ALA A 33 -14.74 -3.60 -9.89
C ALA A 33 -13.61 -4.45 -10.46
N PRO A 34 -12.35 -4.17 -10.07
CA PRO A 34 -11.24 -5.05 -10.42
C PRO A 34 -11.40 -6.40 -9.74
N ASP A 35 -10.85 -7.44 -10.35
CA ASP A 35 -10.90 -8.78 -9.79
C ASP A 35 -9.98 -8.86 -8.56
N VAL A 36 -10.53 -9.34 -7.44
CA VAL A 36 -9.82 -9.46 -6.17
C VAL A 36 -9.69 -10.93 -5.80
N ARG A 37 -8.46 -11.43 -5.74
CA ARG A 37 -8.14 -12.82 -5.39
C ARG A 37 -7.83 -12.94 -3.90
N VAL A 38 -8.47 -13.89 -3.23
CA VAL A 38 -8.11 -14.24 -1.85
C VAL A 38 -6.90 -15.16 -1.87
N LEU A 39 -5.86 -14.81 -1.11
CA LEU A 39 -4.68 -15.62 -0.91
C LEU A 39 -4.60 -16.07 0.56
N PRO A 40 -4.16 -17.31 0.83
CA PRO A 40 -3.99 -17.82 2.19
C PRO A 40 -3.01 -17.00 3.05
N ALA A 41 -3.20 -16.99 4.37
CA ALA A 41 -2.29 -16.32 5.30
C ALA A 41 -0.93 -17.01 5.46
N ASP A 42 -0.73 -18.22 4.98
CA ASP A 42 0.55 -18.95 4.98
C ASP A 42 1.27 -18.89 3.62
N THR A 43 0.66 -18.26 2.62
CA THR A 43 1.30 -18.03 1.32
C THR A 43 2.57 -17.19 1.50
N THR A 44 3.67 -17.72 0.94
CA THR A 44 5.00 -17.09 0.94
C THR A 44 5.32 -16.37 -0.37
N GLY A 45 4.58 -16.68 -1.45
CA GLY A 45 4.80 -16.12 -2.79
C GLY A 45 3.75 -15.07 -3.18
N SER A 46 4.17 -14.09 -3.97
CA SER A 46 3.24 -13.33 -4.81
C SER A 46 2.81 -14.21 -6.00
N PRO A 47 1.66 -13.96 -6.65
CA PRO A 47 1.30 -14.64 -7.90
C PRO A 47 2.44 -14.57 -8.93
N ALA A 48 2.57 -15.59 -9.79
CA ALA A 48 3.62 -15.61 -10.81
C ALA A 48 3.56 -14.35 -11.68
N GLY A 49 4.69 -13.67 -11.85
CA GLY A 49 4.80 -12.41 -12.60
C GLY A 49 4.48 -11.14 -11.79
N SER A 50 4.11 -11.26 -10.51
CA SER A 50 3.83 -10.10 -9.66
C SER A 50 5.05 -9.21 -9.43
N LEU A 51 4.82 -7.91 -9.49
CA LEU A 51 5.80 -6.86 -9.18
C LEU A 51 5.93 -6.58 -7.69
N LEU A 52 5.06 -7.16 -6.85
CA LEU A 52 5.11 -6.97 -5.42
C LEU A 52 6.21 -7.83 -4.79
N PRO A 53 7.01 -7.25 -3.87
CA PRO A 53 8.06 -8.01 -3.20
C PRO A 53 7.48 -9.20 -2.42
N PRO A 54 8.30 -10.25 -2.17
CA PRO A 54 7.92 -11.34 -1.29
C PRO A 54 7.47 -10.82 0.06
N ARG A 55 6.64 -11.62 0.75
CA ARG A 55 6.12 -11.23 2.05
C ARG A 55 7.26 -11.12 3.07
N GLU A 56 7.26 -10.04 3.84
CA GLU A 56 8.15 -9.87 4.99
C GLU A 56 7.91 -10.96 6.03
N ARG A 57 8.99 -11.60 6.45
CA ARG A 57 8.99 -12.48 7.61
C ARG A 57 9.07 -11.58 8.84
N TYR A 58 7.94 -11.33 9.49
CA TYR A 58 7.94 -10.57 10.74
C TYR A 58 8.76 -11.31 11.80
N SER A 59 9.83 -10.70 12.29
CA SER A 59 10.47 -11.13 13.54
C SER A 59 9.70 -10.50 14.71
N GLY A 60 8.90 -11.29 15.43
CA GLY A 60 8.05 -10.82 16.53
C GLY A 60 6.70 -11.52 16.57
N MET A 61 5.74 -10.97 17.32
CA MET A 61 4.35 -11.43 17.27
C MET A 61 3.78 -11.19 15.87
N PRO A 62 3.42 -12.22 15.10
CA PRO A 62 2.86 -12.03 13.77
C PRO A 62 1.55 -11.25 13.87
N ALA A 63 1.35 -10.26 12.99
CA ALA A 63 0.05 -9.64 12.83
C ALA A 63 -0.99 -10.74 12.58
N PRO A 64 -2.19 -10.70 13.20
CA PRO A 64 -3.20 -11.75 13.14
C PRO A 64 -3.88 -11.78 11.76
N THR A 65 -3.08 -12.11 10.75
CA THR A 65 -3.44 -12.08 9.34
C THR A 65 -4.26 -13.31 9.04
N ASP A 66 -5.49 -13.09 8.60
CA ASP A 66 -6.46 -14.12 8.24
C ASP A 66 -6.26 -14.60 6.80
N ALA A 67 -6.00 -13.65 5.90
CA ALA A 67 -5.77 -13.86 4.48
C ALA A 67 -5.09 -12.61 3.89
N TYR A 68 -4.69 -12.69 2.63
CA TYR A 68 -4.37 -11.52 1.81
C TYR A 68 -5.39 -11.37 0.69
N LEU A 69 -5.64 -10.13 0.29
CA LEU A 69 -6.38 -9.82 -0.93
C LEU A 69 -5.39 -9.30 -1.95
N TYR A 70 -5.39 -9.90 -3.13
CA TYR A 70 -4.55 -9.51 -4.26
C TYR A 70 -5.39 -8.94 -5.38
N VAL A 71 -4.99 -7.79 -5.90
CA VAL A 71 -5.60 -7.11 -7.03
C VAL A 71 -4.53 -6.88 -8.07
N ASP A 72 -4.87 -7.16 -9.32
CA ASP A 72 -4.12 -6.78 -10.52
C ASP A 72 -5.08 -6.01 -11.41
N ALA A 73 -4.84 -4.71 -11.56
CA ALA A 73 -5.73 -3.80 -12.25
C ALA A 73 -4.99 -3.04 -13.33
N ALA A 74 -5.55 -3.02 -14.54
CA ALA A 74 -4.96 -2.33 -15.70
C ALA A 74 -5.38 -0.86 -15.82
N ARG A 75 -6.41 -0.41 -15.07
CA ARG A 75 -7.02 0.93 -15.19
C ARG A 75 -7.18 1.59 -13.82
N PRO A 76 -7.13 2.94 -13.75
CA PRO A 76 -6.84 3.89 -14.85
C PRO A 76 -5.38 3.86 -15.31
N ARG A 77 -4.51 3.28 -14.48
CA ARG A 77 -3.12 2.94 -14.77
C ARG A 77 -2.89 1.51 -14.28
N PRO A 78 -1.99 0.71 -14.88
CA PRO A 78 -1.60 -0.57 -14.33
C PRO A 78 -1.10 -0.45 -12.88
N PHE A 79 -1.60 -1.30 -11.98
CA PHE A 79 -1.07 -1.47 -10.63
C PHE A 79 -1.44 -2.83 -10.06
N GLU A 80 -0.62 -3.29 -9.12
CA GLU A 80 -0.93 -4.39 -8.24
C GLU A 80 -1.12 -3.89 -6.82
N LEU A 81 -2.02 -4.54 -6.07
CA LEU A 81 -2.25 -4.28 -4.65
C LEU A 81 -2.31 -5.61 -3.89
N ARG A 82 -1.54 -5.72 -2.82
CA ARG A 82 -1.71 -6.75 -1.78
C ARG A 82 -2.17 -6.10 -0.49
N ALA A 83 -3.37 -6.43 -0.05
CA ALA A 83 -3.93 -6.01 1.21
C ALA A 83 -3.91 -7.14 2.24
N ALA A 84 -3.41 -6.88 3.45
CA ALA A 84 -3.52 -7.81 4.56
C ALA A 84 -4.93 -7.75 5.15
N LEU A 85 -5.59 -8.90 5.31
CA LEU A 85 -6.82 -9.01 6.10
C LEU A 85 -6.47 -9.44 7.51
N LEU A 86 -6.87 -8.63 8.48
CA LEU A 86 -6.59 -8.84 9.89
C LEU A 86 -7.87 -9.28 10.61
N ARG A 87 -7.73 -10.30 11.46
CA ARG A 87 -8.85 -10.83 12.23
C ARG A 87 -9.08 -10.00 13.49
N GLY A 88 -10.32 -9.54 13.65
CA GLY A 88 -10.83 -8.78 14.79
C GLY A 88 -12.00 -9.45 15.51
N ARG A 89 -12.35 -8.92 16.69
CA ARG A 89 -13.57 -9.27 17.43
C ARG A 89 -14.29 -8.01 17.86
N THR A 90 -15.55 -7.86 17.45
CA THR A 90 -16.47 -6.85 17.97
C THR A 90 -17.42 -7.47 18.99
N LEU A 91 -18.20 -6.64 19.68
CA LEU A 91 -19.33 -7.10 20.52
C LEU A 91 -20.38 -7.91 19.74
N ARG A 92 -20.41 -7.79 18.39
CA ARG A 92 -21.37 -8.48 17.51
C ARG A 92 -20.79 -9.72 16.81
N GLY A 93 -19.53 -10.08 17.06
CA GLY A 93 -18.90 -11.28 16.48
C GLY A 93 -17.49 -11.04 15.93
N ARG A 94 -17.00 -12.01 15.14
CA ARG A 94 -15.73 -11.89 14.41
C ARG A 94 -15.89 -10.90 13.26
N THR A 95 -14.86 -10.09 13.03
CA THR A 95 -14.84 -9.09 11.94
C THR A 95 -13.49 -9.11 11.26
N LEU A 96 -13.45 -8.94 9.93
CA LEU A 96 -12.20 -8.82 9.17
C LEU A 96 -11.97 -7.38 8.76
N GLY A 97 -10.82 -6.80 9.13
CA GLY A 97 -10.41 -5.46 8.70
C GLY A 97 -9.21 -5.49 7.77
N LEU A 98 -8.97 -4.35 7.11
CA LEU A 98 -7.76 -4.13 6.32
C LEU A 98 -6.60 -3.72 7.24
N GLY A 99 -5.44 -4.32 7.00
CA GLY A 99 -4.16 -3.98 7.62
C GLY A 99 -3.29 -3.14 6.68
N SER A 100 -2.09 -3.64 6.39
CA SER A 100 -1.21 -3.03 5.41
C SER A 100 -1.73 -3.23 3.99
N LEU A 101 -1.55 -2.20 3.17
CA LEU A 101 -1.82 -2.17 1.75
C LEU A 101 -0.48 -1.92 1.05
N LEU A 102 -0.04 -2.86 0.23
CA LEU A 102 1.20 -2.75 -0.53
C LEU A 102 0.88 -2.65 -2.01
N TYR A 103 1.23 -1.51 -2.60
CA TYR A 103 1.07 -1.23 -4.01
C TYR A 103 2.38 -1.45 -4.77
N ALA A 104 2.25 -1.94 -6.00
CA ALA A 104 3.29 -1.87 -7.03
C ALA A 104 2.69 -1.21 -8.27
N VAL A 105 3.30 -0.10 -8.72
CA VAL A 105 2.85 0.65 -9.90
C VAL A 105 3.99 0.69 -10.92
N PRO A 106 3.84 0.07 -12.11
CA PRO A 106 4.81 0.18 -13.19
C PRO A 106 4.98 1.64 -13.64
N LEU A 107 6.24 2.02 -13.83
CA LEU A 107 6.67 3.28 -14.41
C LEU A 107 7.45 3.00 -15.71
N HIS A 108 7.24 3.82 -16.71
CA HIS A 108 8.00 3.82 -17.96
C HIS A 108 9.36 4.50 -17.82
N ALA A 109 9.51 5.36 -16.81
CA ALA A 109 10.78 5.94 -16.45
C ALA A 109 11.78 4.86 -16.00
N LYS A 110 13.07 5.10 -16.27
CA LYS A 110 14.16 4.20 -15.87
C LYS A 110 14.94 4.84 -14.73
N VAL A 111 15.35 4.01 -13.76
CA VAL A 111 16.32 4.35 -12.72
C VAL A 111 17.46 3.36 -12.79
N ALA A 112 18.69 3.80 -12.52
CA ALA A 112 19.84 2.89 -12.59
C ALA A 112 19.92 2.01 -11.34
N THR A 113 19.62 2.59 -10.18
CA THR A 113 19.51 1.89 -8.90
C THR A 113 18.26 2.33 -8.15
N GLN A 114 17.96 1.67 -7.03
CA GLN A 114 16.83 2.01 -6.19
C GLN A 114 16.92 3.47 -5.71
N VAL A 115 15.79 4.17 -5.71
CA VAL A 115 15.61 5.45 -5.01
C VAL A 115 14.44 5.34 -4.04
N ALA A 116 14.67 5.65 -2.77
CA ALA A 116 13.68 5.50 -1.70
C ALA A 116 13.49 6.80 -0.94
N LEU A 117 12.27 7.03 -0.43
CA LEU A 117 12.03 8.11 0.52
C LEU A 117 12.63 7.71 1.87
N THR A 118 13.59 8.50 2.34
CA THR A 118 14.35 8.27 3.57
C THR A 118 14.26 9.48 4.50
N GLY A 119 14.63 9.29 5.77
CA GLY A 119 14.63 10.34 6.79
C GLY A 119 13.26 10.61 7.42
N GLY A 120 13.13 11.76 8.09
CA GLY A 120 11.95 12.14 8.87
C GLY A 120 12.15 12.04 10.39
N GLY A 121 11.38 12.83 11.14
CA GLY A 121 11.47 12.88 12.60
C GLY A 121 12.76 13.55 13.08
N ALA A 122 13.45 12.95 14.06
CA ALA A 122 14.70 13.49 14.62
C ALA A 122 15.90 13.47 13.63
N ALA A 123 15.81 12.69 12.54
CA ALA A 123 16.87 12.53 11.55
C ALA A 123 16.91 13.64 10.47
N GLY A 124 16.02 14.63 10.55
CA GLY A 124 15.93 15.73 9.57
C GLY A 124 14.78 15.57 8.57
N PRO A 125 14.69 16.45 7.56
CA PRO A 125 13.62 16.42 6.57
C PRO A 125 13.65 15.15 5.73
N GLN A 126 12.47 14.67 5.34
CA GLN A 126 12.35 13.54 4.42
C GLN A 126 12.83 13.91 3.02
N ARG A 127 13.60 13.03 2.40
CA ARG A 127 14.14 13.20 1.05
C ARG A 127 14.30 11.87 0.34
N PHE A 128 14.27 11.91 -0.98
CA PHE A 128 14.63 10.76 -1.80
C PHE A 128 16.16 10.54 -1.77
N ALA A 129 16.60 9.31 -1.61
CA ALA A 129 18.00 8.91 -1.58
C ALA A 129 18.21 7.56 -2.28
N GLY A 130 19.45 7.27 -2.70
CA GLY A 130 19.79 6.10 -3.53
C GLY A 130 20.47 6.56 -4.83
N ASP A 131 19.86 6.27 -5.98
CA ASP A 131 20.29 6.80 -7.28
C ASP A 131 20.41 8.35 -7.24
N PRO A 132 21.60 8.92 -7.46
CA PRO A 132 21.82 10.36 -7.27
C PRO A 132 21.10 11.21 -8.30
N THR A 133 21.00 10.74 -9.55
CA THR A 133 20.34 11.48 -10.64
C THR A 133 18.84 11.49 -10.44
N ALA A 134 18.24 10.32 -10.15
CA ALA A 134 16.83 10.21 -9.85
C ALA A 134 16.47 10.97 -8.57
N ALA A 135 17.25 10.80 -7.50
CA ALA A 135 17.02 11.51 -6.24
C ALA A 135 17.07 13.03 -6.42
N ALA A 136 18.03 13.56 -7.19
CA ALA A 136 18.10 15.00 -7.47
C ALA A 136 16.84 15.51 -8.20
N ARG A 137 16.37 14.79 -9.21
CA ARG A 137 15.14 15.13 -9.95
C ARG A 137 13.90 15.08 -9.06
N LEU A 138 13.75 14.03 -8.24
CA LEU A 138 12.62 13.89 -7.33
C LEU A 138 12.62 14.95 -6.22
N ASN A 139 13.79 15.27 -5.66
CA ASN A 139 13.93 16.28 -4.60
C ASN A 139 13.85 17.72 -5.12
N ALA A 140 13.92 17.95 -6.44
CA ALA A 140 13.68 19.27 -7.03
C ALA A 140 12.21 19.70 -6.93
N ASP A 141 11.30 18.74 -6.74
CA ASP A 141 9.90 19.01 -6.44
C ASP A 141 9.70 19.15 -4.92
N ALA A 142 9.41 20.38 -4.47
CA ALA A 142 9.28 20.72 -3.06
C ALA A 142 8.13 19.99 -2.33
N ASP A 143 7.08 19.61 -3.05
CA ASP A 143 5.88 18.99 -2.46
C ASP A 143 5.92 17.47 -2.48
N LEU A 144 6.78 16.88 -3.33
CA LEU A 144 6.76 15.45 -3.59
C LEU A 144 7.01 14.63 -2.33
N ALA A 145 8.01 15.00 -1.51
CA ALA A 145 8.31 14.28 -0.27
C ALA A 145 7.12 14.29 0.71
N THR A 146 6.41 15.41 0.80
CA THR A 146 5.21 15.55 1.64
C THR A 146 4.05 14.69 1.13
N ARG A 147 3.81 14.68 -0.19
CA ARG A 147 2.79 13.83 -0.81
C ARG A 147 3.12 12.35 -0.64
N ALA A 148 4.38 11.98 -0.87
CA ALA A 148 4.89 10.63 -0.69
C ALA A 148 4.70 10.14 0.74
N ARG A 149 5.02 10.98 1.74
CA ARG A 149 4.77 10.68 3.16
C ARG A 149 3.30 10.47 3.47
N ALA A 150 2.42 11.30 2.91
CA ALA A 150 0.98 11.19 3.14
C ALA A 150 0.42 9.87 2.61
N VAL A 151 0.98 9.37 1.51
CA VAL A 151 0.67 8.04 0.95
C VAL A 151 1.26 6.93 1.83
N ALA A 152 2.55 6.97 2.16
CA ALA A 152 3.25 5.94 2.90
C ALA A 152 3.08 6.05 4.42
N SER A 153 1.83 6.04 4.89
CA SER A 153 1.55 6.08 6.32
C SER A 153 2.09 4.82 7.00
N THR A 154 3.08 4.99 7.87
CA THR A 154 3.70 3.92 8.65
C THR A 154 2.97 3.62 9.95
N ARG A 155 1.99 4.46 10.32
CA ARG A 155 1.27 4.40 11.59
C ARG A 155 -0.24 4.40 11.39
N ALA A 156 -0.95 3.46 12.01
CA ALA A 156 -2.41 3.43 12.04
C ALA A 156 -2.95 2.93 13.38
N GLY A 157 -3.98 3.59 13.91
CA GLY A 157 -4.57 3.27 15.20
C GLY A 157 -5.62 4.29 15.59
N THR A 158 -6.50 3.89 16.51
CA THR A 158 -7.56 4.78 17.05
C THR A 158 -7.02 5.73 18.11
N ASP A 159 -5.97 5.31 18.84
CA ASP A 159 -5.31 6.09 19.87
C ASP A 159 -3.86 5.60 20.08
N ALA A 160 -3.13 6.28 20.96
CA ALA A 160 -1.72 6.00 21.24
C ALA A 160 -1.44 4.59 21.81
N ARG A 161 -2.44 3.93 22.43
CA ARG A 161 -2.32 2.58 23.01
C ARG A 161 -2.74 1.48 22.03
N HIS A 162 -3.43 1.85 20.96
CA HIS A 162 -3.95 0.94 19.95
C HIS A 162 -3.46 1.32 18.56
N THR A 163 -2.15 1.57 18.47
CA THR A 163 -1.47 1.92 17.23
C THR A 163 -0.61 0.73 16.75
N TRP A 164 -0.65 0.49 15.45
CA TRP A 164 0.24 -0.39 14.70
C TRP A 164 1.23 0.46 13.91
N GLU A 165 2.48 0.03 13.91
CA GLU A 165 3.54 0.64 13.15
C GLU A 165 4.17 -0.42 12.23
N VAL A 166 4.50 -0.02 11.00
CA VAL A 166 5.21 -0.84 10.03
C VAL A 166 6.36 -0.04 9.46
N ASP A 167 7.39 -0.73 8.98
CA ASP A 167 8.47 -0.08 8.26
C ASP A 167 7.90 0.63 7.02
N GLY A 168 8.29 1.89 6.86
CA GLY A 168 7.93 2.68 5.70
C GLY A 168 8.57 2.13 4.46
N LEU A 169 7.75 1.87 3.44
CA LEU A 169 8.21 1.48 2.13
C LEU A 169 7.62 2.46 1.12
N LEU A 170 8.48 3.32 0.59
CA LEU A 170 8.19 4.12 -0.59
C LEU A 170 9.48 4.19 -1.41
N ALA A 171 9.55 3.36 -2.44
CA ALA A 171 10.74 3.19 -3.24
C ALA A 171 10.39 3.04 -4.72
N VAL A 172 11.26 3.55 -5.58
CA VAL A 172 11.26 3.26 -7.01
C VAL A 172 12.42 2.30 -7.25
N GLU A 173 12.11 1.10 -7.70
CA GLU A 173 13.07 0.05 -7.99
C GLU A 173 13.23 -0.15 -9.50
N PRO A 174 14.44 -0.42 -10.00
CA PRO A 174 14.64 -0.76 -11.40
C PRO A 174 13.95 -2.08 -11.75
N ALA A 175 13.33 -2.15 -12.92
CA ALA A 175 12.67 -3.34 -13.44
C ALA A 175 13.01 -3.53 -14.93
N PRO A 176 12.89 -4.77 -15.50
CA PRO A 176 13.27 -5.02 -16.88
C PRO A 176 12.61 -4.09 -17.92
N SER A 177 11.36 -3.67 -17.68
CA SER A 177 10.59 -2.80 -18.58
C SER A 177 10.58 -1.31 -18.18
N GLY A 178 11.37 -0.90 -17.19
CA GLY A 178 11.35 0.46 -16.66
C GLY A 178 11.70 0.51 -15.17
N ALA A 179 10.76 0.98 -14.37
CA ALA A 179 10.86 0.98 -12.92
C ALA A 179 9.51 0.61 -12.29
N VAL A 180 9.51 0.32 -11.00
CA VAL A 180 8.29 0.06 -10.23
C VAL A 180 8.29 0.94 -8.99
N LEU A 181 7.21 1.70 -8.79
CA LEU A 181 6.93 2.34 -7.52
C LEU A 181 6.33 1.30 -6.57
N LEU A 182 7.03 1.02 -5.49
CA LEU A 182 6.53 0.27 -4.34
C LEU A 182 6.08 1.27 -3.27
N ALA A 183 4.83 1.16 -2.85
CA ALA A 183 4.27 2.01 -1.79
C ALA A 183 3.48 1.17 -0.78
N ARG A 184 3.92 1.18 0.47
CA ARG A 184 3.18 0.61 1.60
C ARG A 184 2.40 1.72 2.29
N THR A 185 1.10 1.51 2.44
CA THR A 185 0.24 2.35 3.24
C THR A 185 -0.48 1.50 4.29
N LEU A 186 -0.86 2.12 5.41
CA LEU A 186 -1.70 1.48 6.42
C LEU A 186 -3.12 2.00 6.31
N TYR A 187 -4.08 1.07 6.35
CA TYR A 187 -5.48 1.43 6.37
C TYR A 187 -5.82 2.24 7.64
N ARG A 188 -6.53 3.36 7.45
CA ARG A 188 -6.96 4.23 8.55
C ARG A 188 -8.40 3.90 8.93
N ALA A 189 -8.61 3.51 10.18
CA ALA A 189 -9.91 3.17 10.77
C ALA A 189 -10.89 4.36 10.92
N THR A 190 -10.69 5.47 10.21
CA THR A 190 -11.42 6.73 10.40
C THR A 190 -12.69 6.86 9.56
N SER A 191 -12.91 5.96 8.60
CA SER A 191 -14.09 5.95 7.72
C SER A 191 -14.93 4.68 7.94
N PRO A 192 -16.28 4.76 7.87
CA PRO A 192 -17.13 3.57 7.86
C PRO A 192 -17.00 2.74 6.57
N ARG A 193 -16.29 3.24 5.55
CA ARG A 193 -16.03 2.58 4.27
C ARG A 193 -14.53 2.35 4.11
N TRP A 194 -14.17 1.28 3.41
CA TRP A 194 -12.78 1.06 3.03
C TRP A 194 -12.31 2.14 2.07
N ASP A 195 -11.14 2.68 2.36
CA ASP A 195 -10.44 3.72 1.62
C ASP A 195 -9.04 3.16 1.32
N PRO A 196 -8.89 2.47 0.17
CA PRO A 196 -7.61 1.88 -0.21
C PRO A 196 -6.58 2.94 -0.63
N ARG A 197 -7.00 4.19 -0.88
CA ARG A 197 -6.14 5.33 -1.27
C ARG A 197 -5.45 5.14 -2.62
N ALA A 198 -6.01 4.29 -3.48
CA ALA A 198 -5.44 3.97 -4.78
C ALA A 198 -5.22 5.23 -5.64
N VAL A 199 -6.15 6.19 -5.64
CA VAL A 199 -6.01 7.45 -6.40
C VAL A 199 -4.75 8.20 -5.98
N ALA A 200 -4.52 8.36 -4.67
CA ALA A 200 -3.36 9.07 -4.16
C ALA A 200 -2.04 8.36 -4.52
N VAL A 201 -2.03 7.01 -4.57
CA VAL A 201 -0.86 6.24 -5.02
C VAL A 201 -0.61 6.42 -6.52
N LEU A 202 -1.66 6.33 -7.33
CA LEU A 202 -1.54 6.47 -8.79
C LEU A 202 -1.16 7.88 -9.23
N ASP A 203 -1.68 8.91 -8.56
CA ASP A 203 -1.29 10.31 -8.78
C ASP A 203 0.18 10.55 -8.41
N LEU A 204 0.63 9.97 -7.30
CA LEU A 204 2.03 10.01 -6.90
C LEU A 204 2.92 9.32 -7.94
N ALA A 205 2.51 8.16 -8.44
CA ALA A 205 3.23 7.43 -9.49
C ALA A 205 3.35 8.25 -10.77
N ALA A 206 2.25 8.89 -11.22
CA ALA A 206 2.26 9.75 -12.40
C ALA A 206 3.19 10.96 -12.22
N ARG A 207 3.21 11.58 -11.02
CA ARG A 207 4.12 12.69 -10.73
C ARG A 207 5.59 12.25 -10.72
N ILE A 208 5.90 11.12 -10.06
CA ILE A 208 7.25 10.53 -10.04
C ILE A 208 7.70 10.22 -11.46
N GLU A 209 6.85 9.61 -12.28
CA GLU A 209 7.18 9.30 -13.67
C GLU A 209 7.47 10.56 -14.48
N THR A 210 6.69 11.62 -14.31
CA THR A 210 6.92 12.92 -14.97
C THR A 210 8.29 13.51 -14.61
N LEU A 211 8.68 13.43 -13.34
CA LEU A 211 9.97 13.96 -12.85
C LEU A 211 11.17 13.10 -13.26
N LEU A 212 10.95 11.79 -13.46
CA LEU A 212 12.00 10.86 -13.87
C LEU A 212 12.08 10.69 -15.39
N ALA A 213 11.12 11.21 -16.15
CA ALA A 213 11.17 11.23 -17.60
C ALA A 213 12.49 11.89 -18.08
N PRO A 214 13.10 11.39 -19.17
CA PRO A 214 14.40 11.84 -19.64
C PRO A 214 14.48 13.34 -19.88
#